data_AF-A0A9N9HIG5-F1
#
_entry.id   AF-A0A9N9HIG5-F1
#
_cell.length_a   1.000
_cell.length_b   1.000
_cell.length_c   1.000
_cell.angle_alpha   90.00
_cell.angle_beta   90.00
_cell.angle_gamma   90.00
#
_symmetry.space_group_name_H-M   'P 1'
#
loop_
_entity.id
_entity.type
_entity.pdbx_description
1 polymer ?
#
loop_
_entity_poly.entity_id
_entity_poly.type
_entity_poly.pdbx_seq_one_letter_code
_entity_poly.pdbx_strand_id
1 'polypeptide(L)'
;MFSIVVQNKRKDPIPVKNIKENKKTIKKQKNNNEAIEAYIEMKPFKLSSKVDRYAYKTAFPEAEERLSFMRNLLLYYIACVNELDNIENLMPKRRNHHLYFKEKFFKEKTLKGLQVEATIAVQNLKKSIKELENELDSYYASKNE
;
A
#
# COMPACT_ATOMS: atom_id res chain seq x y z
N MET A 1 -55.38 -0.17 -1.58
CA MET A 1 -54.22 0.73 -1.64
C MET A 1 -53.45 0.60 -0.34
N PHE A 2 -52.27 -0.02 -0.35
CA PHE A 2 -51.34 0.04 0.77
C PHE A 2 -49.93 0.21 0.22
N SER A 3 -49.40 1.42 0.35
CA SER A 3 -48.04 1.79 -0.01
C SER A 3 -47.08 1.32 1.07
N ILE A 4 -46.21 0.37 0.76
CA ILE A 4 -45.08 0.02 1.64
C ILE A 4 -43.94 0.99 1.32
N VAL A 5 -43.76 1.98 2.19
CA VAL A 5 -42.59 2.85 2.22
C VAL A 5 -41.41 2.04 2.73
N VAL A 6 -40.50 1.66 1.82
CA VAL A 6 -39.20 1.07 2.19
C VAL A 6 -38.33 2.20 2.73
N GLN A 7 -38.24 2.29 4.06
CA GLN A 7 -37.31 3.19 4.72
C GLN A 7 -35.88 2.72 4.45
N ASN A 8 -35.20 3.46 3.58
CA ASN A 8 -33.78 3.33 3.30
C ASN A 8 -33.00 3.79 4.55
N LYS A 9 -32.64 2.86 5.43
CA LYS A 9 -31.74 3.14 6.58
C LYS A 9 -30.35 3.45 6.03
N ARG A 10 -30.09 4.73 5.78
CA ARG A 10 -28.73 5.26 5.58
C ARG A 10 -27.92 4.87 6.82
N LYS A 11 -26.97 3.96 6.66
CA LYS A 11 -25.95 3.71 7.69
C LYS A 11 -25.14 4.99 7.82
N ASP A 12 -25.14 5.54 9.02
CA ASP A 12 -24.36 6.71 9.41
C ASP A 12 -22.88 6.52 9.04
N PRO A 13 -22.17 7.60 8.68
CA PRO A 13 -20.75 7.53 8.38
C PRO A 13 -19.98 6.98 9.58
N ILE A 14 -19.08 6.03 9.30
CA ILE A 14 -18.16 5.45 10.28
C ILE A 14 -17.43 6.61 10.99
N PRO A 15 -17.46 6.70 12.32
CA PRO A 15 -16.81 7.78 13.03
C PRO A 15 -15.30 7.67 12.78
N VAL A 16 -14.76 8.65 12.06
CA VAL A 16 -13.32 8.90 11.97
C VAL A 16 -12.86 9.14 13.41
N LYS A 17 -12.35 8.09 14.06
CA LYS A 17 -11.72 8.22 15.37
C LYS A 17 -10.69 9.33 15.25
N ASN A 18 -10.88 10.38 16.03
CA ASN A 18 -9.98 11.51 16.22
C ASN A 18 -8.52 11.02 16.15
N ILE A 19 -7.86 11.26 15.02
CA ILE A 19 -6.40 11.24 14.94
C ILE A 19 -6.01 12.44 15.80
N LYS A 20 -5.71 12.20 17.08
CA LYS A 20 -5.04 13.20 17.90
C LYS A 20 -3.73 13.47 17.19
N GLU A 21 -3.67 14.58 16.45
CA GLU A 21 -2.42 15.17 15.99
C GLU A 21 -1.58 15.40 17.24
N ASN A 22 -0.70 14.45 17.56
CA ASN A 22 0.44 14.72 18.43
C ASN A 22 1.28 15.73 17.65
N LYS A 23 0.96 17.02 17.79
CA LYS A 23 1.80 18.14 17.36
C LYS A 23 3.06 18.10 18.22
N LYS A 24 3.96 17.16 17.91
CA LYS A 24 5.36 17.28 18.30
C LYS A 24 5.82 18.61 17.72
N THR A 25 6.09 19.58 18.59
CA THR A 25 6.74 20.84 18.25
C THR A 25 7.93 20.53 17.33
N ILE A 26 7.78 20.88 16.06
CA ILE A 26 8.86 20.77 15.08
C ILE A 26 9.93 21.76 15.54
N LYS A 27 10.95 21.27 16.25
CA LYS A 27 12.14 22.07 16.56
C LYS A 27 12.70 22.50 15.20
N LYS A 28 12.82 23.82 14.96
CA LYS A 28 13.50 24.36 13.78
C LYS A 28 14.88 23.71 13.71
N GLN A 29 15.08 22.79 12.76
CA GLN A 29 16.41 22.24 12.51
C GLN A 29 17.30 23.38 12.01
N LYS A 30 18.50 23.50 12.56
CA LYS A 30 19.55 24.37 12.02
C LYS A 30 19.78 23.96 10.56
N ASN A 31 19.87 24.93 9.66
CA ASN A 31 20.24 24.66 8.27
C ASN A 31 21.58 23.93 8.25
N ASN A 32 21.58 22.70 7.74
CA ASN A 32 22.78 21.95 7.45
C ASN A 32 22.96 21.96 5.93
N ASN A 33 23.85 22.84 5.44
CA ASN A 33 24.06 23.05 4.01
C ASN A 33 24.45 21.76 3.29
N GLU A 34 25.28 20.91 3.89
CA GLU A 34 25.68 19.61 3.32
C GLU A 34 24.48 18.68 3.12
N ALA A 35 23.54 18.68 4.07
CA ALA A 35 22.33 17.85 3.95
C ALA A 35 21.41 18.36 2.83
N ILE A 36 21.31 19.68 2.66
CA ILE A 36 20.51 20.31 1.62
C ILE A 36 21.11 20.02 0.23
N GLU A 37 22.42 20.19 0.07
CA GLU A 37 23.15 19.85 -1.16
C GLU A 37 22.96 18.38 -1.54
N ALA A 38 23.08 17.46 -0.57
CA ALA A 38 22.85 16.03 -0.80
C ALA A 38 21.41 15.70 -1.26
N TYR A 39 20.40 16.50 -0.90
CA TYR A 39 19.03 16.33 -1.41
C TYR A 39 18.85 16.93 -2.81
N ILE A 40 19.47 18.08 -3.10
CA ILE A 40 19.41 18.72 -4.42
C ILE A 40 20.04 17.82 -5.49
N GLU A 41 21.15 17.17 -5.17
CA GLU A 41 21.86 16.28 -6.11
C GLU A 41 21.18 14.90 -6.26
N MET A 42 20.16 14.60 -5.47
CA MET A 42 19.53 13.30 -5.46
C MET A 42 18.59 13.10 -6.66
N LYS A 43 18.74 11.97 -7.35
CA LYS A 43 17.80 11.57 -8.41
C LYS A 43 16.36 11.50 -7.85
N PRO A 44 15.33 11.92 -8.60
CA PRO A 44 13.95 11.98 -8.11
C PRO A 44 13.44 10.68 -7.47
N PHE A 45 13.74 9.52 -8.08
CA PHE A 45 13.31 8.23 -7.54
C PHE A 45 13.95 7.91 -6.18
N LYS A 46 15.23 8.26 -5.99
CA LYS A 46 15.96 8.04 -4.73
C LYS A 46 15.38 8.94 -3.64
N LEU A 47 15.07 10.19 -4.00
CA LEU A 47 14.48 11.15 -3.08
C LEU A 47 13.10 10.67 -2.61
N SER A 48 12.21 10.31 -3.53
CA SER A 48 10.89 9.75 -3.20
C SER A 48 11.01 8.51 -2.30
N SER A 49 11.86 7.55 -2.65
CA SER A 49 12.07 6.34 -1.84
C SER A 49 12.57 6.67 -0.42
N LYS A 50 13.47 7.66 -0.30
CA LYS A 50 14.00 8.11 0.99
C LYS A 50 12.90 8.78 1.81
N VAL A 51 12.13 9.68 1.22
CA VAL A 51 11.00 10.38 1.86
C VAL A 51 9.98 9.36 2.37
N ASP A 52 9.56 8.41 1.53
CA ASP A 52 8.60 7.38 1.93
C ASP A 52 9.10 6.55 3.11
N ARG A 53 10.37 6.12 3.08
CA ARG A 53 10.96 5.35 4.19
C ARG A 53 10.98 6.15 5.50
N TYR A 54 11.30 7.45 5.46
CA TYR A 54 11.29 8.29 6.66
C TYR A 54 9.87 8.59 7.14
N ALA A 55 8.93 8.87 6.23
CA ALA A 55 7.53 9.08 6.55
C ALA A 55 6.96 7.83 7.24
N TYR A 56 7.23 6.65 6.68
CA TYR A 56 6.85 5.36 7.25
C TYR A 56 7.38 5.16 8.68
N LYS A 57 8.69 5.35 8.90
CA LYS A 57 9.29 5.23 10.25
C LYS A 57 8.77 6.29 11.23
N THR A 58 8.42 7.47 10.74
CA THR A 58 7.87 8.55 11.56
C THR A 58 6.43 8.27 11.97
N ALA A 59 5.62 7.73 11.05
CA ALA A 59 4.23 7.37 11.29
C ALA A 59 4.11 6.14 12.20
N PHE A 60 5.02 5.17 12.07
CA PHE A 60 5.07 3.94 12.85
C PHE A 60 6.46 3.80 13.50
N PRO A 61 6.68 4.41 14.68
CA PRO A 61 7.98 4.40 15.36
C PRO A 61 8.38 3.00 15.83
N GLU A 62 7.42 2.19 16.26
CA GLU A 62 7.65 0.84 16.75
C GLU A 62 7.78 -0.17 15.61
N ALA A 63 8.70 -1.13 15.75
CA ALA A 63 8.99 -2.11 14.71
C ALA A 63 7.81 -3.09 14.52
N GLU A 64 7.09 -3.41 15.58
CA GLU A 64 5.91 -4.25 15.59
C GLU A 64 4.74 -3.59 14.86
N GLU A 65 4.53 -2.28 15.07
CA GLU A 65 3.50 -1.51 14.36
C GLU A 65 3.79 -1.46 12.86
N ARG A 66 5.07 -1.24 12.50
CA ARG A 66 5.57 -1.33 11.14
C ARG A 66 5.26 -2.69 10.51
N LEU A 67 5.63 -3.76 11.21
CA LEU A 67 5.39 -5.12 10.72
C LEU A 67 3.90 -5.40 10.51
N SER A 68 3.04 -4.96 11.45
CA SER A 68 1.59 -5.08 11.34
C SER A 68 1.05 -4.33 10.13
N PHE A 69 1.49 -3.09 9.91
CA PHE A 69 1.12 -2.31 8.73
C PHE A 69 1.52 -3.02 7.42
N MET A 70 2.77 -3.49 7.32
CA MET A 70 3.25 -4.19 6.12
C MET A 70 2.47 -5.47 5.85
N ARG A 71 2.13 -6.24 6.88
CA ARG A 71 1.30 -7.44 6.74
C ARG A 71 -0.11 -7.12 6.25
N ASN A 72 -0.75 -6.09 6.79
CA ASN A 72 -2.06 -5.63 6.31
C ASN A 72 -1.99 -5.13 4.85
N LEU A 73 -0.94 -4.39 4.50
CA LEU A 73 -0.72 -3.94 3.14
C LEU A 73 -0.45 -5.09 2.17
N LEU A 74 0.26 -6.13 2.61
CA LEU A 74 0.48 -7.35 1.86
C LEU A 74 -0.85 -8.06 1.57
N LEU A 75 -1.73 -8.19 2.57
CA LEU A 75 -3.06 -8.77 2.40
C LEU A 75 -3.89 -8.01 1.36
N TYR A 76 -3.84 -6.67 1.40
CA TYR A 76 -4.49 -5.82 0.41
C TYR A 76 -3.99 -6.11 -1.01
N TYR A 77 -2.68 -6.13 -1.25
CA TYR A 77 -2.16 -6.39 -2.59
C TYR A 77 -2.40 -7.82 -3.08
N ILE A 78 -2.40 -8.81 -2.19
CA ILE A 78 -2.83 -10.18 -2.53
C ILE A 78 -4.30 -10.18 -2.99
N ALA A 79 -5.18 -9.45 -2.29
CA ALA A 79 -6.57 -9.31 -2.70
C ALA A 79 -6.71 -8.60 -4.06
N CYS A 80 -5.88 -7.58 -4.34
CA CYS A 80 -5.84 -6.94 -5.66
C CYS A 80 -5.45 -7.93 -6.77
N VAL A 81 -4.42 -8.76 -6.55
CA VAL A 81 -4.02 -9.80 -7.53
C VAL A 81 -5.19 -10.76 -7.80
N ASN A 82 -5.81 -11.27 -6.73
CA ASN A 82 -6.94 -12.18 -6.86
C ASN A 82 -8.11 -11.55 -7.62
N GLU A 83 -8.41 -10.28 -7.37
CA GLU A 83 -9.50 -9.59 -8.07
C GLU A 83 -9.18 -9.33 -9.54
N LEU A 84 -7.93 -9.01 -9.87
CA LEU A 84 -7.49 -8.88 -11.27
C LEU A 84 -7.61 -10.22 -12.01
N ASP A 85 -7.26 -11.32 -11.36
CA ASP A 85 -7.42 -12.67 -11.93
C ASP A 85 -8.91 -13.05 -12.07
N ASN A 86 -9.77 -12.66 -11.12
CA ASN A 86 -11.21 -12.82 -11.22
C ASN A 86 -11.78 -12.06 -12.43
N ILE A 87 -11.39 -10.79 -12.59
CA ILE A 87 -11.76 -9.96 -13.74
C ILE A 87 -11.35 -10.64 -15.05
N GLU A 88 -10.13 -11.18 -15.12
CA GLU A 88 -9.65 -11.91 -16.29
C GLU A 88 -10.48 -13.17 -16.57
N ASN A 89 -10.91 -13.89 -15.53
CA ASN A 89 -11.68 -15.12 -15.68
C ASN A 89 -13.12 -14.89 -16.19
N LEU A 90 -13.70 -13.71 -15.92
CA LEU A 90 -15.01 -13.32 -16.42
C LEU A 90 -15.01 -12.94 -17.91
N MET A 91 -13.82 -12.77 -18.50
CA MET A 91 -13.69 -12.31 -19.87
C MET A 91 -14.05 -13.38 -20.91
N PRO A 92 -14.75 -13.01 -21.99
CA PRO A 92 -15.15 -13.95 -23.04
C PRO A 92 -13.94 -14.55 -23.76
N LYS A 93 -13.75 -15.86 -23.64
CA LYS A 93 -12.62 -16.59 -24.25
C LYS A 93 -12.82 -16.90 -25.73
N ARG A 94 -14.05 -16.80 -26.25
CA ARG A 94 -14.39 -17.22 -27.61
C ARG A 94 -14.38 -16.04 -28.58
N ARG A 95 -13.70 -16.20 -29.72
CA ARG A 95 -13.56 -15.17 -30.77
C ARG A 95 -14.90 -14.70 -31.37
N ASN A 96 -15.93 -15.54 -31.33
CA ASN A 96 -17.27 -15.20 -31.81
C ASN A 96 -18.10 -14.38 -30.81
N HIS A 97 -17.61 -14.16 -29.59
CA HIS A 97 -18.29 -13.29 -28.64
C HIS A 97 -18.16 -11.83 -29.08
N HIS A 98 -19.26 -11.07 -29.08
CA HIS A 98 -19.31 -9.69 -29.55
C HIS A 98 -18.34 -8.73 -28.81
N LEU A 99 -17.91 -9.08 -27.59
CA LEU A 99 -16.94 -8.32 -26.79
C LEU A 99 -15.48 -8.79 -26.91
N TYR A 100 -15.18 -9.89 -27.61
CA TYR A 100 -13.86 -10.53 -27.62
C TYR A 100 -12.71 -9.56 -27.95
N PHE A 101 -12.84 -8.77 -29.02
CA PHE A 101 -11.77 -7.85 -29.43
C PHE A 101 -11.60 -6.66 -28.46
N LYS A 102 -12.70 -6.18 -27.87
CA LYS A 102 -12.65 -5.12 -26.85
C LYS A 102 -11.94 -5.60 -25.59
N GLU A 103 -12.26 -6.82 -25.18
CA GLU A 103 -11.62 -7.49 -24.05
C GLU A 103 -10.13 -7.70 -24.28
N LYS A 104 -9.75 -8.27 -25.41
CA LYS A 104 -8.33 -8.47 -25.75
C LYS A 104 -7.53 -7.18 -25.65
N PHE A 105 -8.07 -6.08 -26.19
CA PHE A 105 -7.44 -4.77 -26.12
C PHE A 105 -7.32 -4.27 -24.68
N PHE A 106 -8.39 -4.37 -23.88
CA PHE A 106 -8.38 -3.98 -22.47
C PHE A 106 -7.35 -4.79 -21.66
N LYS A 107 -7.29 -6.10 -21.87
CA LYS A 107 -6.32 -6.97 -21.21
C LYS A 107 -4.88 -6.56 -21.52
N GLU A 108 -4.58 -6.30 -22.80
CA GLU A 108 -3.24 -5.90 -23.24
C GLU A 108 -2.82 -4.50 -22.78
N LYS A 109 -3.75 -3.55 -22.73
CA LYS A 109 -3.43 -2.14 -22.43
C LYS A 109 -3.56 -1.77 -20.96
N THR A 110 -4.36 -2.51 -20.20
CA THR A 110 -4.71 -2.12 -18.82
C THR A 110 -4.42 -3.26 -17.85
N LEU A 111 -5.05 -4.43 -18.04
CA LEU A 111 -5.05 -5.48 -17.02
C LEU A 111 -3.64 -6.01 -16.73
N LYS A 112 -2.83 -6.25 -17.77
CA LYS A 112 -1.45 -6.73 -17.61
C LYS A 112 -0.57 -5.80 -16.77
N GLY A 113 -0.71 -4.49 -16.95
CA GLY A 113 0.07 -3.51 -16.20
C GLY A 113 -0.27 -3.57 -14.71
N LEU A 114 -1.57 -3.57 -14.40
CA LEU A 114 -2.07 -3.66 -13.03
C LEU A 114 -1.66 -4.98 -12.34
N GLN A 115 -1.71 -6.11 -13.06
CA GLN A 115 -1.27 -7.41 -12.55
C GLN A 115 0.22 -7.41 -12.20
N VAL A 116 1.06 -6.86 -13.08
CA VAL A 116 2.50 -6.76 -12.86
C VAL A 116 2.79 -5.87 -11.65
N GLU A 117 2.18 -4.70 -11.56
CA GLU A 117 2.35 -3.77 -10.45
C GLU A 117 1.96 -4.39 -9.10
N ALA A 118 0.77 -5.00 -9.02
CA ALA A 118 0.30 -5.66 -7.80
C ALA A 118 1.18 -6.84 -7.40
N THR A 119 1.64 -7.64 -8.37
CA THR A 119 2.54 -8.77 -8.12
C THR A 119 3.91 -8.31 -7.60
N ILE A 120 4.49 -7.28 -8.19
CA ILE A 120 5.75 -6.68 -7.73
C ILE A 120 5.58 -6.14 -6.31
N ALA A 121 4.46 -5.47 -6.01
CA ALA A 121 4.16 -4.99 -4.66
C ALA A 121 4.13 -6.13 -3.63
N VAL A 122 3.46 -7.25 -3.94
CA VAL A 122 3.44 -8.46 -3.09
C VAL A 122 4.85 -8.98 -2.83
N GLN A 123 5.67 -9.12 -3.88
CA GLN A 123 7.03 -9.65 -3.77
C GLN A 123 7.92 -8.73 -2.90
N ASN A 124 7.87 -7.42 -3.15
CA ASN A 124 8.63 -6.45 -2.39
C ASN A 124 8.21 -6.42 -0.91
N LEU A 125 6.91 -6.46 -0.63
CA LEU A 125 6.41 -6.49 0.75
C LEU A 125 6.82 -7.77 1.48
N LYS A 126 6.73 -8.94 0.84
CA LYS A 126 7.22 -10.20 1.45
C LYS A 126 8.69 -10.12 1.82
N LYS A 127 9.52 -9.54 0.94
CA LYS A 127 10.94 -9.35 1.21
C LYS A 127 11.17 -8.39 2.39
N SER A 128 10.53 -7.22 2.38
CA SER A 128 10.68 -6.24 3.46
C SER A 128 10.15 -6.72 4.81
N ILE A 129 9.07 -7.51 4.82
CA ILE A 129 8.55 -8.16 6.02
C ILE A 129 9.60 -9.11 6.60
N LYS A 130 10.18 -9.98 5.76
CA LYS A 130 11.21 -10.93 6.21
C LYS A 130 12.46 -10.22 6.74
N GLU A 131 12.88 -9.15 6.09
CA GLU A 131 14.01 -8.33 6.56
C GLU A 131 13.71 -7.73 7.95
N LEU A 132 12.52 -7.17 8.15
CA LEU A 132 12.13 -6.59 9.43
C LEU A 132 11.94 -7.63 10.54
N GLU A 133 11.43 -8.82 10.22
CA GLU A 133 11.34 -9.96 11.14
C GLU A 133 12.73 -10.38 11.61
N ASN A 134 13.69 -10.55 10.69
CA ASN A 134 15.07 -10.89 11.04
C ASN A 134 15.74 -9.81 11.92
N GLU A 135 15.47 -8.52 11.65
CA GLU A 135 15.97 -7.41 12.47
C GLU A 135 15.42 -7.48 13.91
N LEU A 136 14.13 -7.75 14.05
CA LEU A 136 13.47 -7.93 15.34
C LEU A 136 14.01 -9.14 16.11
N ASP A 137 14.14 -10.29 15.44
CA ASP A 137 14.67 -11.50 16.07
C ASP A 137 16.09 -11.29 16.59
N SER A 138 16.95 -10.61 15.82
CA SER A 138 18.31 -10.27 16.22
C SER A 138 18.35 -9.31 17.41
N TYR A 139 17.42 -8.35 17.46
CA TYR A 139 17.29 -7.42 18.58
C TYR A 139 16.86 -8.12 19.87
N TYR A 140 15.90 -9.03 19.79
CA TYR A 140 15.43 -9.79 20.95
C TYR A 140 16.47 -10.82 21.43
N ALA A 141 17.23 -11.45 20.52
CA ALA A 141 18.33 -12.33 20.89
C ALA A 141 19.40 -11.59 21.70
N SER A 142 19.81 -10.40 21.25
CA SER A 142 20.85 -9.60 21.93
C SER A 142 20.41 -8.95 23.24
N LYS A 143 19.12 -8.95 23.56
CA LYS A 143 18.59 -8.47 24.84
C LYS A 143 18.49 -9.54 25.93
N ASN A 144 18.60 -10.81 25.55
CA ASN A 144 18.48 -11.95 26.46
C ASN A 144 19.86 -12.57 26.82
N GLU A 145 20.95 -11.95 26.36
CA GLU A 145 22.34 -12.19 26.80
C GLU A 145 22.75 -11.15 27.85
#